data_AF-A0A1G8SPH4-F1
#
_entry.id   AF-A0A1G8SPH4-F1
#
_cell.length_a   1.000
_cell.length_b   1.000
_cell.length_c   1.000
_cell.angle_alpha   90.00
_cell.angle_beta   90.00
_cell.angle_gamma   90.00
#
_symmetry.space_group_name_H-M   'P 1'
#
loop_
_entity.id
_entity.type
_entity.pdbx_description
1 polymer ?
#
loop_
_entity_poly.entity_id
_entity_poly.type
_entity_poly.pdbx_seq_one_letter_code
_entity_poly.pdbx_strand_id
1 'polypeptide(L)'
;MSDGDGGGLERQSVDAVESTVESIEKMPLVGGVFAVIGYLLAGSVLFFELTEFHPLLEDFFSTHTEHSLAGGGPERGADTLNSDLAELHSWPSTLLWLKLVGVAHILFGIFVSLAAIVRALALMSHRLSYEMERSQS
;
A
#
# COMPACT_ATOMS: atom_id res chain seq x y z
N MET A 1 -48.11 10.20 40.59
CA MET A 1 -46.74 10.58 40.98
C MET A 1 -45.86 10.12 39.84
N SER A 2 -45.19 11.06 39.16
CA SER A 2 -44.21 10.80 38.09
C SER A 2 -43.09 9.89 38.58
N ASP A 3 -42.47 9.15 37.66
CA ASP A 3 -41.06 9.39 37.31
C ASP A 3 -40.79 8.80 35.92
N GLY A 4 -40.60 9.73 34.97
CA GLY A 4 -40.16 9.42 33.62
C GLY A 4 -38.67 9.16 33.64
N ASP A 5 -38.31 7.94 33.21
CA ASP A 5 -36.94 7.52 32.95
C ASP A 5 -36.38 8.36 31.80
N GLY A 6 -35.72 9.47 32.16
CA GLY A 6 -35.00 10.33 31.25
C GLY A 6 -33.80 9.58 30.72
N GLY A 7 -33.92 9.04 29.51
CA GLY A 7 -32.82 8.53 28.69
C GLY A 7 -31.79 9.63 28.47
N GLY A 8 -30.88 9.79 29.43
CA GLY A 8 -29.75 10.69 29.33
C GLY A 8 -28.85 10.22 28.22
N LEU A 9 -28.80 11.00 27.13
CA LEU A 9 -27.71 10.93 26.16
C LEU A 9 -26.42 11.23 26.92
N GLU A 10 -25.75 10.18 27.37
CA GLU A 10 -24.54 10.26 28.16
C GLU A 10 -23.51 11.02 27.35
N ARG A 11 -23.26 12.28 27.74
CA ARG A 11 -22.33 13.18 27.09
C ARG A 11 -20.96 12.52 27.18
N GLN A 12 -20.44 12.00 26.07
CA GLN A 12 -19.08 11.47 26.03
C GLN A 12 -18.14 12.49 26.68
N SER A 13 -17.34 12.05 27.64
CA SER A 13 -16.42 12.93 28.36
C SER A 13 -15.52 13.64 27.35
N VAL A 14 -15.21 14.90 27.61
CA VAL A 14 -14.38 15.73 26.72
C VAL A 14 -13.06 15.03 26.39
N ASP A 15 -12.47 14.33 27.36
CA ASP A 15 -11.25 13.54 27.23
C ASP A 15 -11.40 12.37 26.23
N ALA A 16 -12.57 11.73 26.16
CA ALA A 16 -12.84 10.65 25.20
C ALA A 16 -12.98 11.19 23.77
N VAL A 17 -13.52 12.40 23.63
CA VAL A 17 -13.64 13.07 22.32
C VAL A 17 -12.27 13.56 21.83
N GLU A 18 -11.47 14.15 22.72
CA GLU A 18 -10.13 14.66 22.39
C GLU A 18 -9.17 13.54 21.97
N SER A 19 -9.12 12.43 22.72
CA SER A 19 -8.31 11.26 22.35
C SER A 19 -8.74 10.62 21.02
N THR A 20 -10.04 10.67 20.70
CA THR A 20 -10.57 10.19 19.43
C THR A 20 -10.14 11.09 18.27
N VAL A 21 -10.18 12.41 18.43
CA VAL A 21 -9.75 13.38 17.41
C VAL A 21 -8.25 13.26 17.15
N GLU A 22 -7.44 13.16 18.21
CA GLU A 22 -5.99 13.00 18.07
C GLU A 22 -5.63 11.69 17.35
N SER A 23 -6.37 10.61 17.62
CA SER A 23 -6.21 9.35 16.88
C SER A 23 -6.59 9.48 15.40
N ILE A 24 -7.61 10.26 15.07
CA ILE A 24 -8.07 10.47 13.68
C ILE A 24 -7.05 11.27 12.89
N GLU A 25 -6.41 12.28 13.50
CA GLU A 25 -5.40 13.10 12.84
C GLU A 25 -4.12 12.31 12.51
N LYS A 26 -3.75 11.34 13.36
CA LYS A 26 -2.58 10.49 13.12
C LYS A 26 -2.79 9.44 12.03
N MET A 27 -4.02 8.99 11.79
CA MET A 27 -4.32 7.97 10.77
C MET A 27 -3.94 8.37 9.33
N PRO A 28 -4.27 9.57 8.79
CA PRO A 28 -3.85 9.96 7.45
C PRO A 28 -2.33 10.14 7.34
N LEU A 29 -1.64 10.53 8.42
CA LEU A 29 -0.17 10.56 8.45
C LEU A 29 0.40 9.15 8.23
N VAL A 30 -0.12 8.16 8.98
CA VAL A 30 0.26 6.74 8.82
C VAL A 30 -0.06 6.26 7.40
N GLY A 31 -1.24 6.58 6.89
CA GLY A 31 -1.64 6.25 5.51
C GLY A 31 -0.69 6.85 4.47
N GLY A 32 -0.28 8.11 4.65
CA GLY A 32 0.71 8.78 3.81
C GLY A 32 2.07 8.11 3.83
N VAL A 33 2.55 7.69 5.01
CA VAL A 33 3.81 6.93 5.13
C VAL A 33 3.75 5.62 4.33
N PHE A 34 2.66 4.85 4.45
CA PHE A 34 2.47 3.64 3.67
C PHE A 34 2.45 3.90 2.17
N ALA A 35 1.79 4.98 1.73
CA ALA A 35 1.78 5.36 0.31
C ALA A 35 3.17 5.73 -0.21
N VAL A 36 3.97 6.47 0.58
CA VAL A 36 5.35 6.81 0.23
C VAL A 36 6.22 5.56 0.12
N ILE A 37 6.13 4.64 1.09
CA ILE A 37 6.86 3.36 1.05
C ILE A 37 6.47 2.58 -0.21
N GLY A 38 5.18 2.47 -0.50
CA GLY A 38 4.69 1.79 -1.69
C GLY A 38 5.17 2.42 -3.00
N TYR A 39 5.22 3.75 -3.07
CA TYR A 39 5.78 4.48 -4.21
C TYR A 39 7.28 4.21 -4.39
N LEU A 40 8.05 4.23 -3.31
CA LEU A 40 9.49 3.91 -3.36
C LEU A 40 9.73 2.45 -3.80
N LEU A 41 8.94 1.51 -3.29
CA LEU A 41 8.99 0.10 -3.70
C LEU A 41 8.67 -0.04 -5.19
N ALA A 42 7.56 0.52 -5.65
CA ALA A 42 7.18 0.47 -7.06
C ALA A 42 8.22 1.16 -7.97
N GLY A 43 8.77 2.31 -7.53
CA GLY A 43 9.82 3.03 -8.25
C GLY A 43 11.15 2.27 -8.29
N SER A 44 11.51 1.54 -7.23
CA SER A 44 12.72 0.71 -7.20
C SER A 44 12.69 -0.42 -8.23
N VAL A 45 11.49 -0.88 -8.63
CA VAL A 45 11.36 -1.83 -9.74
C VAL A 45 11.93 -1.25 -11.03
N LEU A 46 11.60 0.00 -11.35
CA LEU A 46 12.08 0.65 -12.57
C LEU A 46 13.61 0.75 -12.55
N PHE A 47 14.19 1.02 -11.39
CA PHE A 47 15.64 1.02 -11.21
C PHE A 47 16.24 -0.35 -11.51
N PHE A 48 15.82 -1.41 -10.80
CA PHE A 48 16.34 -2.77 -11.02
C PHE A 48 16.08 -3.31 -12.42
N GLU A 49 14.93 -2.97 -13.00
CA GLU A 49 14.58 -3.36 -14.35
C GLU A 49 15.59 -2.78 -15.36
N LEU A 50 15.98 -1.51 -15.20
CA LEU A 50 16.92 -0.84 -16.11
C LEU A 50 18.39 -1.16 -15.82
N THR A 51 18.77 -1.34 -14.56
CA THR A 51 20.19 -1.48 -14.18
C THR A 51 20.67 -2.92 -14.06
N GLU A 52 19.77 -3.87 -13.83
CA GLU A 52 20.14 -5.28 -13.61
C GLU A 52 19.50 -6.18 -14.68
N PHE A 53 18.16 -6.17 -14.77
CA PHE A 53 17.45 -7.14 -15.60
C PHE A 53 17.69 -6.96 -17.11
N HIS A 54 17.57 -5.73 -17.63
CA HIS A 54 17.83 -5.48 -19.05
C HIS A 54 19.28 -5.77 -19.45
N PRO A 55 20.30 -5.32 -18.70
CA PRO A 55 21.69 -5.71 -18.97
C PRO A 55 21.92 -7.22 -18.96
N LEU A 56 21.35 -7.95 -17.99
CA LEU A 56 21.47 -9.41 -17.94
C LEU A 56 20.80 -10.09 -19.16
N LEU A 57 19.66 -9.58 -19.63
CA LEU A 57 19.02 -10.06 -20.86
C LEU A 57 19.89 -9.82 -22.09
N GLU A 58 20.43 -8.61 -22.23
CA GLU A 58 21.29 -8.22 -23.35
C GLU A 58 22.57 -9.08 -23.36
N ASP A 59 23.22 -9.23 -22.20
CA ASP A 59 24.43 -10.04 -22.04
C ASP A 59 24.17 -11.50 -22.40
N PHE A 60 23.05 -12.07 -21.92
CA PHE A 60 22.63 -13.41 -22.28
C PHE A 60 22.51 -13.62 -23.79
N PHE A 61 21.80 -12.73 -24.48
CA PHE A 61 21.61 -12.84 -25.93
C PHE A 61 22.88 -12.57 -26.73
N SER A 62 23.80 -11.75 -26.20
CA SER A 62 25.09 -11.49 -26.83
C SER A 62 26.08 -12.64 -26.67
N THR A 63 26.01 -13.35 -25.53
CA THR A 63 26.92 -14.45 -25.18
C THR A 63 26.43 -15.80 -25.71
N HIS A 64 25.13 -16.08 -25.61
CA HIS A 64 24.52 -17.36 -25.96
C HIS A 64 23.65 -17.25 -27.23
N THR A 65 24.24 -16.79 -28.34
CA THR A 65 23.53 -16.42 -29.58
C THR A 65 22.75 -17.58 -30.24
N GLU A 66 23.13 -18.82 -29.98
CA GLU A 66 22.45 -20.01 -30.52
C GLU A 66 21.43 -20.63 -29.54
N HIS A 67 21.23 -19.99 -28.38
CA HIS A 67 20.32 -20.47 -27.34
C HIS A 67 19.14 -19.53 -27.10
N SER A 68 17.98 -20.13 -26.84
CA SER A 68 16.74 -19.45 -26.46
C SER A 68 16.62 -19.35 -24.94
N LEU A 69 15.84 -18.37 -24.46
CA LEU A 69 15.46 -18.21 -23.05
C LEU A 69 14.78 -19.45 -22.43
N ALA A 70 14.20 -20.32 -23.26
CA ALA A 70 13.63 -21.59 -22.84
C ALA A 70 14.67 -22.73 -22.72
N GLY A 71 15.97 -22.43 -22.88
CA GLY A 71 17.07 -23.40 -22.83
C GLY A 71 17.21 -24.25 -24.09
N GLY A 72 16.59 -23.84 -25.20
CA GLY A 72 16.70 -24.52 -26.49
C GLY A 72 17.92 -24.04 -27.27
N GLY A 73 18.76 -24.96 -27.75
CA GLY A 73 19.92 -24.66 -28.60
C GLY A 73 20.75 -25.92 -28.84
N PRO A 74 21.84 -25.84 -29.63
CA PRO A 74 22.62 -27.00 -30.05
C PRO A 74 23.34 -27.72 -28.90
N GLU A 75 23.73 -27.01 -27.84
CA GLU A 75 24.46 -27.58 -26.70
C GLU A 75 23.65 -27.51 -25.39
N ARG A 76 22.91 -28.58 -25.05
CA ARG A 76 22.29 -28.72 -23.73
C ARG A 76 23.32 -29.22 -22.72
N GLY A 77 23.96 -28.32 -21.98
CA GLY A 77 24.78 -28.75 -20.83
C GLY A 77 26.02 -27.93 -20.50
N ALA A 78 26.19 -26.72 -21.04
CA ALA A 78 27.21 -25.82 -20.52
C ALA A 78 26.79 -25.34 -19.11
N ASP A 79 27.62 -25.62 -18.09
CA ASP A 79 27.32 -25.25 -16.70
C ASP A 79 27.04 -23.74 -16.54
N THR A 80 27.72 -22.91 -17.34
CA THR A 80 27.53 -21.46 -17.40
C THR A 80 26.18 -21.06 -17.99
N LEU A 81 25.70 -21.73 -19.05
CA LEU A 81 24.39 -21.45 -19.63
C LEU A 81 23.27 -21.67 -18.60
N ASN A 82 23.37 -22.74 -17.82
CA ASN A 82 22.36 -23.07 -16.82
C ASN A 82 22.37 -22.08 -15.65
N SER A 83 23.54 -21.60 -15.22
CA SER A 83 23.61 -20.56 -14.18
C SER A 83 23.01 -19.25 -14.67
N ASP A 84 23.33 -18.84 -15.89
CA ASP A 84 22.83 -17.58 -16.46
C ASP A 84 21.32 -17.63 -16.67
N LEU A 85 20.78 -18.76 -17.16
CA LEU A 85 19.32 -18.98 -17.26
C LEU A 85 18.63 -18.91 -15.90
N ALA A 86 19.21 -19.55 -14.88
CA ALA A 86 18.62 -19.60 -13.55
C ALA A 86 18.56 -18.19 -12.92
N GLU A 87 19.60 -17.40 -13.09
CA GLU A 87 19.64 -16.01 -12.65
C GLU A 87 18.58 -15.19 -13.39
N LEU A 88 18.56 -15.27 -14.73
CA LEU A 88 17.61 -14.54 -15.57
C LEU A 88 16.14 -14.86 -15.25
N HIS A 89 15.83 -16.13 -14.96
CA HIS A 89 14.48 -16.59 -14.63
C HIS A 89 14.04 -16.21 -13.21
N SER A 90 14.96 -15.84 -12.32
CA SER A 90 14.63 -15.37 -10.97
C SER A 90 14.04 -13.94 -10.98
N TRP A 91 14.45 -13.12 -11.95
CA TRP A 91 14.09 -11.70 -12.02
C TRP A 91 12.60 -11.42 -12.28
N PRO A 92 11.90 -12.06 -13.24
CA PRO A 92 10.50 -11.76 -13.52
C PRO A 92 9.59 -11.87 -12.29
N SER A 93 9.76 -12.92 -11.49
CA SER A 93 8.96 -13.13 -10.27
C SER A 93 9.29 -12.11 -9.19
N THR A 94 10.57 -11.74 -9.04
CA THR A 94 11.05 -10.73 -8.10
C THR A 94 10.54 -9.33 -8.45
N LEU A 95 10.62 -8.94 -9.73
CA LEU A 95 10.10 -7.66 -10.22
C LEU A 95 8.59 -7.58 -10.08
N LEU A 96 7.85 -8.67 -10.37
CA LEU A 96 6.40 -8.71 -10.14
C LEU A 96 6.05 -8.62 -8.66
N TRP A 97 6.78 -9.33 -7.79
CA TRP A 97 6.58 -9.25 -6.35
C TRP A 97 6.76 -7.82 -5.85
N LEU A 98 7.83 -7.14 -6.27
CA LEU A 98 8.12 -5.77 -5.87
C LEU A 98 7.07 -4.76 -6.39
N LYS A 99 6.58 -4.95 -7.63
CA LYS A 99 5.45 -4.19 -8.21
C LYS A 99 4.17 -4.39 -7.38
N LEU A 100 3.80 -5.64 -7.13
CA LEU A 100 2.56 -5.97 -6.41
C LEU A 100 2.60 -5.52 -4.96
N VAL A 101 3.72 -5.72 -4.27
CA VAL A 101 3.91 -5.27 -2.89
C VAL A 101 3.89 -3.75 -2.82
N GLY A 102 4.55 -3.05 -3.76
CA GLY A 102 4.49 -1.58 -3.84
C GLY A 102 3.06 -1.06 -3.99
N VAL A 103 2.30 -1.63 -4.93
CA VAL A 103 0.88 -1.28 -5.13
C VAL A 103 0.03 -1.61 -3.90
N ALA A 104 0.26 -2.74 -3.25
CA ALA A 104 -0.47 -3.10 -2.02
C ALA A 104 -0.25 -2.07 -0.90
N HIS A 105 0.97 -1.57 -0.72
CA HIS A 105 1.26 -0.53 0.27
C HIS A 105 0.56 0.80 -0.07
N ILE A 106 0.52 1.19 -1.35
CA ILE A 106 -0.21 2.37 -1.81
C ILE A 106 -1.69 2.23 -1.49
N LEU A 107 -2.31 1.12 -1.87
CA LEU A 107 -3.73 0.87 -1.63
C LEU A 107 -4.07 0.81 -0.15
N PHE A 108 -3.20 0.19 0.66
CA PHE A 108 -3.37 0.14 2.12
C PHE A 108 -3.29 1.55 2.73
N GLY A 109 -2.33 2.36 2.32
CA GLY A 109 -2.21 3.75 2.78
C GLY A 109 -3.44 4.60 2.42
N ILE A 110 -3.96 4.45 1.20
CA ILE A 110 -5.20 5.09 0.76
C ILE A 110 -6.38 4.63 1.61
N PHE A 111 -6.52 3.33 1.84
CA PHE A 111 -7.60 2.78 2.66
C PHE A 111 -7.61 3.37 4.09
N VAL A 112 -6.46 3.42 4.75
CA VAL A 112 -6.32 4.01 6.10
C VAL A 112 -6.69 5.49 6.07
N SER A 113 -6.22 6.23 5.06
CA SER A 113 -6.52 7.66 4.92
C SER A 113 -8.01 7.91 4.72
N LEU A 114 -8.67 7.12 3.88
CA LEU A 114 -10.11 7.19 3.65
C LEU A 114 -10.91 6.86 4.91
N ALA A 115 -10.50 5.82 5.66
CA ALA A 115 -11.14 5.47 6.93
C ALA A 115 -11.06 6.61 7.94
N ALA A 116 -9.93 7.32 7.99
CA ALA A 116 -9.76 8.50 8.84
C ALA A 116 -10.71 9.65 8.43
N ILE A 117 -10.79 9.93 7.13
CA ILE A 117 -11.70 10.96 6.59
C ILE A 117 -13.15 10.64 6.93
N VAL A 118 -13.59 9.40 6.70
CA VAL A 118 -14.96 8.96 7.04
C VAL A 118 -15.23 9.14 8.54
N ARG A 119 -14.28 8.75 9.40
CA ARG A 119 -14.42 8.91 10.85
C ARG A 119 -14.46 10.37 11.28
N ALA A 120 -13.67 11.25 10.66
CA ALA A 120 -13.70 12.69 10.89
C ALA A 120 -15.05 13.30 10.52
N LEU A 121 -15.59 12.94 9.34
CA LEU A 121 -16.89 13.40 8.86
C LEU A 121 -18.04 12.94 9.76
N ALA A 122 -17.99 11.71 10.28
CA ALA A 122 -19.00 11.20 11.21
C ALA A 122 -19.07 12.00 12.52
N LEU A 123 -17.92 12.39 13.09
CA LEU A 123 -17.89 13.22 14.30
C LEU A 123 -18.41 14.64 14.04
N MET A 124 -18.08 15.23 12.89
CA MET A 124 -18.58 16.55 12.52
C MET A 124 -20.09 16.55 12.26
N SER A 125 -20.60 15.52 11.58
CA SER A 125 -22.04 15.32 11.35
C SER A 125 -22.84 15.31 12.64
N HIS A 126 -22.33 14.64 13.67
CA HIS A 126 -22.98 14.59 14.98
C HIS A 126 -22.99 15.96 15.68
N ARG A 127 -21.93 16.77 15.53
CA ARG A 127 -21.90 18.14 16.08
C ARG A 127 -22.92 19.05 15.39
N LEU A 128 -23.05 18.97 14.08
CA LEU A 128 -24.00 19.76 13.31
C LEU A 128 -25.46 19.41 13.66
N SER A 129 -25.76 18.12 13.79
CA SER A 129 -27.08 17.63 14.22
C SER A 129 -27.46 18.16 15.61
N TYR A 130 -26.53 18.16 16.56
CA TYR A 130 -26.78 18.66 17.91
C TYR A 130 -27.00 20.18 17.95
N GLU A 131 -26.28 20.94 17.13
CA GLU A 131 -26.50 22.39 17.01
C GLU A 131 -27.85 22.73 16.38
N MET A 132 -28.30 21.96 15.38
CA MET A 132 -29.63 22.12 14.77
C MET A 132 -30.79 21.81 15.73
N GLU A 133 -30.65 20.79 16.58
CA GLU A 133 -31.64 20.45 17.63
C GLU A 133 -31.72 21.57 18.69
N ARG A 134 -30.56 22.10 19.10
CA ARG A 134 -30.47 23.18 20.09
C ARG A 134 -31.11 24.49 19.60
N SER A 135 -30.97 24.83 18.31
CA SER A 135 -31.51 26.06 17.75
C SER A 135 -33.03 26.03 17.51
N GLN A 136 -33.68 24.86 17.59
CA GLN A 136 -35.14 24.71 17.47
C GLN A 136 -35.87 24.65 18.82
N SER A 137 -35.13 24.55 19.94
CA SER A 137 -35.64 24.67 21.31
C SER A 137 -35.62 26.12 21.80
#